data_AF-A0A0E3PDE1-F1
#
_entry.id   AF-A0A0E3PDE1-F1
#
_cell.length_a   1.000
_cell.length_b   1.000
_cell.length_c   1.000
_cell.angle_alpha   90.00
_cell.angle_beta   90.00
_cell.angle_gamma   90.00
#
_symmetry.space_group_name_H-M   'P 1'
#
loop_
_entity.id
_entity.type
_entity.pdbx_description
1 polymer ?
#
loop_
_entity_poly.entity_id
_entity_poly.type
_entity_poly.pdbx_seq_one_letter_code
_entity_poly.pdbx_strand_id
1 'polypeptide(L)'
;MTCLVGFSSAASSLDSEPLHQLPAESGKISYFSSKDLGSCEEAAWGELLGLDCGNDDATKYWYVAMRWPYAGLEGAELYQVKDWWHNKKILVTNPANGKQVVLAAKDWGPNINTGRVIDVSKTSIDALGASTDDVVNIEFADQTADLGVYAGESGSSTSGDYEDLEEVEIDVSEQSEDSVQDIRIKNAIKWAESQIGSTAYYHDGYSWCLDFVEDAYESGANSAPKRNWGNAKQAAIGLNAASNKGVPPIGTFVFYEYKTYGHVGLSVGNGEVIHVPGKEPIRKDYYTNVLGLNYIGWAYPPVNPPLKIKHVWEFNTPGDLEGWEPHNMEGDKYSVEDGRLFLDPSESDPWIEINDLYLDASTAKFVNLGMSSNCPDNTGTVYFKTSESPSYGEDKKVKFTVMTGPGWYEYSVSMADNSLWEGTVTGIRIDPANNGITGTNEDTVGFEYIRVEATGSGESEKGIIPSAVKVGEVLEKNPVSEEKVEEEVEGIMGKVNEFIEMLMGLFGGFI
;
A
#
# COMPACT_ATOMS: atom_id res chain seq x y z
N MET A 1 -26.10 -36.72 -33.34
CA MET A 1 -24.71 -36.79 -33.86
C MET A 1 -24.59 -35.61 -34.81
N THR A 2 -24.02 -34.49 -34.39
CA THR A 2 -22.61 -34.36 -33.99
C THR A 2 -22.49 -33.34 -32.85
N CYS A 3 -21.75 -33.71 -31.80
CA CYS A 3 -21.50 -32.89 -30.63
C CYS A 3 -20.20 -32.10 -30.87
N LEU A 4 -20.22 -30.78 -30.68
CA LEU A 4 -19.03 -29.93 -30.67
C LEU A 4 -18.62 -29.77 -29.20
N VAL A 5 -17.43 -30.28 -28.90
CA VAL A 5 -16.79 -30.26 -27.59
C VAL A 5 -16.04 -28.94 -27.46
N GLY A 6 -16.41 -28.09 -26.51
CA GLY A 6 -15.67 -26.87 -26.19
C GLY A 6 -14.45 -27.21 -25.34
N PHE A 7 -13.26 -27.05 -25.90
CA PHE A 7 -11.99 -27.10 -25.17
C PHE A 7 -11.85 -25.84 -24.29
N SER A 8 -11.48 -26.01 -23.03
CA SER A 8 -10.81 -24.95 -22.27
C SER A 8 -9.39 -24.84 -22.84
N SER A 9 -9.06 -23.70 -23.47
CA SER A 9 -7.74 -23.48 -24.06
C SER A 9 -6.82 -22.79 -23.05
N ALA A 10 -5.78 -23.47 -22.62
CA ALA A 10 -4.54 -22.80 -22.25
C ALA A 10 -4.01 -22.03 -23.46
N ALA A 11 -3.55 -20.80 -23.25
CA ALA A 11 -3.05 -19.94 -24.32
C ALA A 11 -1.52 -19.85 -24.25
N SER A 12 -0.87 -20.01 -25.40
CA SER A 12 0.57 -19.75 -25.58
C SER A 12 0.92 -18.25 -25.53
N SER A 13 -0.10 -17.38 -25.56
CA SER A 13 0.01 -15.93 -25.74
C SER A 13 -1.16 -15.19 -25.09
N LEU A 14 -0.91 -14.07 -24.41
CA LEU A 14 -1.96 -13.18 -23.89
C LEU A 14 -2.36 -12.08 -24.88
N ASP A 15 -1.49 -11.73 -25.81
CA ASP A 15 -1.74 -10.78 -26.89
C ASP A 15 -0.87 -11.11 -28.13
N SER A 16 -0.88 -10.24 -29.13
CA SER A 16 -0.13 -10.41 -30.38
C SER A 16 1.28 -9.81 -30.38
N GLU A 17 1.72 -9.16 -29.30
CA GLU A 17 3.03 -8.52 -29.26
C GLU A 17 4.15 -9.57 -29.14
N PRO A 18 5.18 -9.55 -30.01
CA PRO A 18 6.24 -10.57 -29.98
C PRO A 18 7.01 -10.65 -28.66
N LEU A 19 7.06 -9.54 -27.92
CA LEU A 19 7.75 -9.43 -26.64
C LEU A 19 6.88 -9.88 -25.44
N HIS A 20 5.63 -10.28 -25.70
CA HIS A 20 4.63 -10.74 -24.72
C HIS A 20 4.34 -12.25 -24.86
N GLN A 21 5.21 -12.97 -25.54
CA GLN A 21 5.09 -14.40 -25.82
C GLN A 21 5.94 -15.23 -24.86
N LEU A 22 5.45 -16.40 -24.43
CA LEU A 22 6.24 -17.30 -23.61
C LEU A 22 7.56 -17.64 -24.31
N PRO A 23 8.70 -17.53 -23.60
CA PRO A 23 10.00 -17.82 -24.19
C PRO A 23 10.19 -19.32 -24.49
N ALA A 24 9.42 -20.17 -23.80
CA ALA A 24 9.30 -21.60 -24.06
C ALA A 24 7.98 -22.11 -23.46
N GLU A 25 7.36 -23.08 -24.13
CA GLU A 25 6.15 -23.78 -23.63
C GLU A 25 6.50 -25.03 -22.82
N SER A 26 7.78 -25.44 -22.83
CA SER A 26 8.28 -26.57 -22.06
C SER A 26 9.80 -26.51 -21.91
N GLY A 27 10.32 -27.06 -20.82
CA GLY A 27 11.76 -27.24 -20.64
C GLY A 27 12.17 -27.54 -19.21
N LYS A 28 13.47 -27.50 -18.96
CA LYS A 28 14.05 -27.84 -17.66
C LYS A 28 13.74 -26.79 -16.59
N ILE A 29 13.31 -27.26 -15.43
CA ILE A 29 13.03 -26.46 -14.22
C ILE A 29 14.18 -26.52 -13.22
N SER A 30 14.37 -25.47 -12.42
CA SER A 30 14.99 -25.61 -11.10
C SER A 30 14.31 -24.68 -10.11
N TYR A 31 14.87 -24.55 -8.91
CA TYR A 31 14.44 -23.56 -7.96
C TYR A 31 15.56 -22.58 -7.67
N PHE A 32 15.17 -21.34 -7.40
CA PHE A 32 16.10 -20.30 -7.07
C PHE A 32 16.74 -20.59 -5.70
N SER A 33 18.06 -20.68 -5.67
CA SER A 33 18.83 -20.65 -4.42
C SER A 33 20.02 -19.75 -4.67
N SER A 34 19.93 -18.48 -4.30
CA SER A 34 21.15 -17.68 -4.25
C SER A 34 22.01 -18.25 -3.12
N LYS A 35 23.12 -18.89 -3.50
CA LYS A 35 24.29 -19.05 -2.65
C LYS A 35 25.46 -18.37 -3.34
N ASP A 36 25.26 -17.12 -3.69
CA ASP A 36 26.35 -16.21 -3.98
C ASP A 36 26.66 -15.45 -2.68
N LEU A 37 27.75 -15.88 -2.02
CA LEU A 37 28.56 -15.15 -1.05
C LEU A 37 27.87 -14.08 -0.16
N GLY A 38 26.75 -14.41 0.48
CA GLY A 38 26.27 -13.71 1.67
C GLY A 38 25.44 -12.44 1.46
N SER A 39 24.87 -12.21 0.28
CA SER A 39 23.85 -11.17 0.07
C SER A 39 22.66 -11.68 -0.74
N CYS A 40 21.44 -11.49 -0.22
CA CYS A 40 20.23 -11.58 -1.02
C CYS A 40 20.05 -10.26 -1.75
N GLU A 41 20.45 -10.23 -3.02
CA GLU A 41 20.11 -9.12 -3.91
C GLU A 41 18.61 -9.15 -4.21
N GLU A 42 18.04 -7.98 -4.44
CA GLU A 42 16.65 -7.83 -4.85
C GLU A 42 16.42 -8.45 -6.23
N ALA A 43 15.20 -8.93 -6.47
CA ALA A 43 14.81 -9.42 -7.79
C ALA A 43 14.85 -8.31 -8.83
N ALA A 44 14.61 -8.69 -10.09
CA ALA A 44 14.43 -7.83 -11.26
C ALA A 44 13.68 -6.49 -11.08
N TRP A 45 12.78 -6.41 -10.08
CA TRP A 45 11.95 -5.24 -9.75
C TRP A 45 12.10 -4.74 -8.30
N GLY A 46 13.25 -4.98 -7.65
CA GLY A 46 13.50 -4.49 -6.28
C GLY A 46 12.82 -5.32 -5.18
N GLU A 47 12.10 -6.38 -5.55
CA GLU A 47 11.40 -7.24 -4.60
C GLU A 47 12.34 -8.27 -3.97
N LEU A 48 12.35 -8.37 -2.64
CA LEU A 48 13.05 -9.45 -1.94
C LEU A 48 12.30 -10.78 -2.11
N LEU A 49 12.95 -11.80 -2.71
CA LEU A 49 12.37 -13.14 -2.94
C LEU A 49 12.37 -14.04 -1.68
N GLY A 50 12.26 -13.44 -0.49
CA GLY A 50 12.36 -14.07 0.81
C GLY A 50 13.65 -13.73 1.57
N LEU A 51 13.65 -13.99 2.89
CA LEU A 51 14.77 -13.67 3.79
C LEU A 51 16.09 -14.39 3.42
N ASP A 52 15.97 -15.57 2.80
CA ASP A 52 17.10 -16.40 2.35
C ASP A 52 17.03 -16.72 0.85
N CYS A 53 16.74 -15.69 0.05
CA CYS A 53 16.82 -15.76 -1.40
C CYS A 53 16.03 -16.95 -1.99
N GLY A 54 14.77 -17.13 -1.55
CA GLY A 54 13.89 -18.21 -2.01
C GLY A 54 13.89 -19.51 -1.22
N ASN A 55 14.69 -19.64 -0.14
CA ASN A 55 14.73 -20.89 0.64
C ASN A 55 13.72 -20.98 1.81
N ASP A 56 13.22 -19.86 2.36
CA ASP A 56 12.73 -19.86 3.76
C ASP A 56 11.32 -19.28 4.02
N ASP A 57 10.34 -19.37 3.10
CA ASP A 57 8.91 -19.40 3.51
C ASP A 57 7.96 -19.98 2.45
N ALA A 58 7.49 -21.21 2.70
CA ALA A 58 6.54 -21.94 1.85
C ALA A 58 5.11 -21.40 1.83
N THR A 59 4.82 -20.34 2.59
CA THR A 59 3.46 -19.78 2.73
C THR A 59 3.27 -18.41 2.12
N LYS A 60 4.35 -17.79 1.60
CA LYS A 60 4.31 -16.40 1.13
C LYS A 60 4.73 -16.20 -0.33
N TYR A 61 5.39 -17.16 -0.98
CA TYR A 61 6.07 -16.89 -2.24
C TYR A 61 5.85 -17.98 -3.32
N TRP A 62 4.93 -17.68 -4.23
CA TRP A 62 4.61 -18.44 -5.45
C TRP A 62 5.10 -17.67 -6.66
N TYR A 63 6.37 -17.85 -7.01
CA TYR A 63 6.99 -17.08 -8.07
C TYR A 63 7.81 -17.93 -9.03
N VAL A 64 8.07 -17.31 -10.18
CA VAL A 64 8.96 -17.78 -11.21
C VAL A 64 9.95 -16.70 -11.61
N ALA A 65 11.19 -17.12 -11.79
CA ALA A 65 12.22 -16.42 -12.52
C ALA A 65 12.30 -17.00 -13.94
N MET A 66 12.13 -16.16 -14.96
CA MET A 66 12.13 -16.62 -16.36
C MET A 66 12.88 -15.68 -17.29
N ARG A 67 13.46 -16.24 -18.34
CA ARG A 67 14.31 -15.50 -19.28
C ARG A 67 13.49 -15.11 -20.52
N TRP A 68 13.29 -13.81 -20.66
CA TRP A 68 13.22 -12.95 -21.85
C TRP A 68 12.57 -13.48 -23.14
N PRO A 69 11.72 -12.63 -23.74
CA PRO A 69 11.87 -12.22 -25.14
C PRO A 69 12.60 -10.87 -25.32
N TYR A 70 12.89 -10.13 -24.24
CA TYR A 70 13.49 -8.79 -24.30
C TYR A 70 15.05 -8.80 -24.46
N ALA A 71 15.75 -9.97 -24.48
CA ALA A 71 17.19 -10.13 -24.11
C ALA A 71 18.14 -9.36 -25.01
N GLY A 72 18.44 -8.12 -24.66
CA GLY A 72 19.21 -7.20 -25.50
C GLY A 72 18.55 -5.84 -25.73
N LEU A 73 17.38 -5.59 -25.15
CA LEU A 73 16.77 -4.26 -25.07
C LEU A 73 17.49 -3.41 -24.01
N GLU A 74 17.59 -2.11 -24.27
CA GLU A 74 18.15 -1.10 -23.37
C GLU A 74 17.20 0.10 -23.27
N GLY A 75 17.35 0.92 -22.23
CA GLY A 75 16.54 2.13 -22.05
C GLY A 75 15.04 1.85 -21.92
N ALA A 76 14.19 2.79 -22.35
CA ALA A 76 12.74 2.77 -22.11
C ALA A 76 12.04 1.50 -22.63
N GLU A 77 12.50 0.92 -23.74
CA GLU A 77 11.91 -0.29 -24.35
C GLU A 77 12.11 -1.53 -23.45
N LEU A 78 13.25 -1.62 -22.78
CA LEU A 78 13.51 -2.67 -21.79
C LEU A 78 12.53 -2.59 -20.62
N TYR A 79 12.30 -1.37 -20.11
CA TYR A 79 11.43 -1.15 -18.95
C TYR A 79 9.95 -1.39 -19.28
N GLN A 80 9.49 -1.01 -20.47
CA GLN A 80 8.11 -1.29 -20.92
C GLN A 80 7.83 -2.80 -21.01
N VAL A 81 8.78 -3.57 -21.55
CA VAL A 81 8.60 -5.03 -21.65
C VAL A 81 8.71 -5.69 -20.27
N LYS A 82 9.62 -5.21 -19.41
CA LYS A 82 9.72 -5.70 -18.02
C LYS A 82 8.42 -5.45 -17.26
N ASP A 83 7.86 -4.24 -17.34
CA ASP A 83 6.59 -3.90 -16.71
C ASP A 83 5.47 -4.83 -17.16
N TRP A 84 5.40 -5.15 -18.47
CA TRP A 84 4.42 -6.10 -18.95
C TRP A 84 4.59 -7.50 -18.35
N TRP A 85 5.82 -8.01 -18.20
CA TRP A 85 6.05 -9.34 -17.64
C TRP A 85 5.83 -9.41 -16.12
N HIS A 86 5.97 -8.30 -15.41
CA HIS A 86 5.82 -8.24 -13.97
C HIS A 86 4.45 -8.77 -13.54
N ASN A 87 4.46 -9.69 -12.56
CA ASN A 87 3.26 -10.31 -11.98
C ASN A 87 2.40 -11.17 -12.92
N LYS A 88 2.84 -11.42 -14.16
CA LYS A 88 2.11 -12.33 -15.06
C LYS A 88 2.06 -13.72 -14.43
N LYS A 89 0.84 -14.29 -14.43
CA LYS A 89 0.56 -15.59 -13.83
C LYS A 89 0.88 -16.69 -14.83
N ILE A 90 1.71 -17.62 -14.40
CA ILE A 90 2.26 -18.70 -15.21
C ILE A 90 1.83 -20.01 -14.59
N LEU A 91 1.14 -20.83 -15.38
CA LEU A 91 0.81 -22.18 -15.01
C LEU A 91 1.99 -23.08 -15.34
N VAL A 92 2.56 -23.69 -14.32
CA VAL A 92 3.61 -24.70 -14.48
C VAL A 92 3.00 -26.06 -14.20
N THR A 93 3.16 -26.98 -15.14
CA THR A 93 2.66 -28.35 -15.02
C THR A 93 3.82 -29.31 -15.02
N ASN A 94 3.87 -30.21 -14.04
CA ASN A 94 4.75 -31.36 -14.09
C ASN A 94 4.04 -32.49 -14.87
N PRO A 95 4.41 -32.76 -16.13
CA PRO A 95 3.74 -33.77 -16.96
C PRO A 95 3.91 -35.19 -16.43
N ALA A 96 4.90 -35.45 -15.55
CA ALA A 96 5.15 -36.77 -15.00
C ALA A 96 4.14 -37.19 -13.93
N ASN A 97 3.52 -36.23 -13.24
CA ASN A 97 2.57 -36.50 -12.15
C ASN A 97 1.26 -35.69 -12.25
N GLY A 98 1.13 -34.82 -13.25
CA GLY A 98 -0.05 -34.00 -13.49
C GLY A 98 -0.25 -32.88 -12.47
N LYS A 99 0.68 -32.65 -11.55
CA LYS A 99 0.58 -31.56 -10.58
C LYS A 99 0.85 -30.22 -11.25
N GLN A 100 0.12 -29.21 -10.81
CA GLN A 100 0.11 -27.90 -11.40
C GLN A 100 0.21 -26.83 -10.32
N VAL A 101 0.92 -25.75 -10.62
CA VAL A 101 1.03 -24.57 -9.76
C VAL A 101 0.92 -23.30 -10.59
N VAL A 102 0.27 -22.27 -10.04
CA VAL A 102 0.18 -20.93 -10.61
C VAL A 102 1.18 -20.02 -9.90
N LEU A 103 2.07 -19.41 -10.66
CA LEU A 103 3.21 -18.63 -10.17
C LEU A 103 3.21 -17.21 -10.77
N ALA A 104 3.65 -16.22 -10.01
CA ALA A 104 3.88 -14.87 -10.54
C ALA A 104 5.30 -14.73 -11.11
N ALA A 105 5.45 -14.12 -12.28
CA ALA A 105 6.76 -13.72 -12.79
C ALA A 105 7.35 -12.57 -11.95
N LYS A 106 8.48 -12.86 -11.27
CA LYS A 106 9.08 -11.96 -10.26
C LYS A 106 10.57 -11.72 -10.43
N ASP A 107 11.29 -12.50 -11.24
CA ASP A 107 12.73 -12.30 -11.41
C ASP A 107 13.26 -12.70 -12.79
N TRP A 108 14.50 -12.32 -13.07
CA TRP A 108 15.22 -12.71 -14.27
C TRP A 108 15.58 -14.19 -14.24
N GLY A 109 15.24 -14.89 -15.33
CA GLY A 109 15.36 -16.33 -15.40
C GLY A 109 16.78 -16.89 -15.42
N PRO A 110 16.86 -18.22 -15.38
CA PRO A 110 18.11 -18.96 -15.24
C PRO A 110 19.19 -18.52 -16.22
N ASN A 111 20.45 -18.64 -15.80
CA ASN A 111 21.60 -18.42 -16.66
C ASN A 111 21.53 -19.34 -17.89
N ILE A 112 21.69 -18.79 -19.09
CA ILE A 112 21.59 -19.53 -20.36
C ILE A 112 22.49 -20.78 -20.41
N ASN A 113 23.62 -20.77 -19.70
CA ASN A 113 24.54 -21.88 -19.63
C ASN A 113 23.97 -23.10 -18.89
N THR A 114 22.90 -22.91 -18.10
CA THR A 114 22.21 -24.02 -17.41
C THR A 114 21.30 -24.81 -18.35
N GLY A 115 20.87 -24.22 -19.47
CA GLY A 115 19.88 -24.82 -20.38
C GLY A 115 18.49 -24.98 -19.76
N ARG A 116 18.22 -24.29 -18.64
CA ARG A 116 16.90 -24.22 -18.00
C ARG A 116 16.06 -23.13 -18.62
N VAL A 117 14.76 -23.36 -18.66
CA VAL A 117 13.79 -22.39 -19.20
C VAL A 117 13.09 -21.63 -18.08
N ILE A 118 13.11 -22.16 -16.86
CA ILE A 118 12.33 -21.66 -15.73
C ILE A 118 13.01 -22.02 -14.40
N ASP A 119 13.19 -21.04 -13.52
CA ASP A 119 13.52 -21.28 -12.12
C ASP A 119 12.33 -20.81 -11.26
N VAL A 120 11.96 -21.56 -10.23
CA VAL A 120 10.77 -21.24 -9.41
C VAL A 120 11.13 -21.11 -7.93
N SER A 121 10.19 -20.65 -7.09
CA SER A 121 10.40 -20.71 -5.64
C SER A 121 10.55 -22.15 -5.15
N LYS A 122 11.26 -22.36 -4.03
CA LYS A 122 11.43 -23.69 -3.45
C LYS A 122 10.09 -24.38 -3.15
N THR A 123 9.11 -23.61 -2.67
CA THR A 123 7.72 -24.02 -2.49
C THR A 123 7.10 -24.62 -3.74
N SER A 124 7.35 -23.97 -4.89
CA SER A 124 6.72 -24.31 -6.16
C SER A 124 7.26 -25.61 -6.72
N ILE A 125 8.59 -25.81 -6.67
CA ILE A 125 9.19 -27.06 -7.14
C ILE A 125 8.77 -28.26 -6.26
N ASP A 126 8.62 -28.04 -4.95
CA ASP A 126 8.17 -29.06 -4.01
C ASP A 126 6.68 -29.40 -4.23
N ALA A 127 5.84 -28.39 -4.44
CA ALA A 127 4.41 -28.57 -4.75
C ALA A 127 4.20 -29.32 -6.07
N LEU A 128 5.00 -29.00 -7.10
CA LEU A 128 5.05 -29.72 -8.37
C LEU A 128 5.55 -31.16 -8.24
N GLY A 129 6.21 -31.51 -7.12
CA GLY A 129 6.91 -32.77 -6.96
C GLY A 129 7.95 -33.00 -8.07
N ALA A 130 8.62 -31.92 -8.51
CA ALA A 130 9.66 -31.94 -9.53
C ALA A 130 11.04 -31.88 -8.86
N SER A 131 12.06 -32.36 -9.57
CA SER A 131 13.46 -32.19 -9.24
C SER A 131 14.11 -31.21 -10.19
N THR A 132 15.24 -30.65 -9.80
CA THR A 132 16.08 -29.83 -10.69
C THR A 132 16.38 -30.60 -11.99
N ASP A 133 16.23 -29.91 -13.11
CA ASP A 133 16.35 -30.36 -14.49
C ASP A 133 15.26 -31.33 -14.99
N ASP A 134 14.20 -31.57 -14.21
CA ASP A 134 12.98 -32.20 -14.73
C ASP A 134 12.33 -31.30 -15.79
N VAL A 135 11.58 -31.91 -16.72
CA VAL A 135 10.86 -31.18 -17.75
C VAL A 135 9.47 -30.81 -17.23
N VAL A 136 9.14 -29.52 -17.30
CA VAL A 136 7.81 -29.00 -17.02
C VAL A 136 7.21 -28.37 -18.27
N ASN A 137 5.88 -28.28 -18.31
CA ASN A 137 5.17 -27.48 -19.30
C ASN A 137 4.84 -26.12 -18.69
N ILE A 138 4.89 -25.07 -19.50
CA ILE A 138 4.77 -23.67 -19.10
C ILE A 138 3.74 -23.02 -20.00
N GLU A 139 2.73 -22.44 -19.38
CA GLU A 139 1.62 -21.79 -20.07
C GLU A 139 1.25 -20.52 -19.30
N PHE A 140 0.60 -19.55 -19.94
CA PHE A 140 -0.04 -18.49 -19.17
C PHE A 140 -1.20 -19.10 -18.39
N ALA A 141 -1.23 -18.84 -17.09
CA ALA A 141 -2.40 -19.15 -16.29
C ALA A 141 -3.54 -18.16 -16.65
N ASP A 142 -4.75 -18.47 -16.19
CA ASP A 142 -5.75 -17.42 -16.02
C ASP A 142 -5.16 -16.31 -15.12
N GLN A 143 -5.12 -15.08 -15.62
CA GLN A 143 -4.51 -13.96 -14.90
C GLN A 143 -5.33 -13.57 -13.65
N THR A 144 -6.54 -14.09 -13.48
CA THR A 144 -7.34 -13.98 -12.26
C THR A 144 -7.08 -15.11 -11.26
N ALA A 145 -6.46 -16.23 -11.66
CA ALA A 145 -6.25 -17.39 -10.79
C ALA A 145 -5.43 -17.07 -9.54
N ASP A 146 -5.77 -17.64 -8.40
CA ASP A 146 -4.96 -17.53 -7.19
C ASP A 146 -3.57 -18.15 -7.42
N LEU A 147 -2.54 -17.52 -6.83
CA LEU A 147 -1.21 -18.12 -6.82
C LEU A 147 -1.21 -19.33 -5.88
N GLY A 148 -0.60 -20.43 -6.32
CA GLY A 148 -0.54 -21.65 -5.53
C GLY A 148 -0.80 -22.94 -6.29
N VAL A 149 -1.07 -24.00 -5.53
CA VAL A 149 -1.43 -25.31 -6.10
C VAL A 149 -2.72 -25.17 -6.89
N TYR A 150 -2.67 -25.53 -8.17
CA TYR A 150 -3.82 -25.45 -9.05
C TYR A 150 -4.71 -26.68 -8.85
N ALA A 151 -5.90 -26.47 -8.29
CA ALA A 151 -6.90 -27.51 -8.09
C ALA A 151 -7.88 -27.53 -9.29
N GLY A 152 -7.48 -28.13 -10.40
CA GLY A 152 -8.41 -28.48 -11.47
C GLY A 152 -9.44 -29.50 -10.97
N GLU A 153 -10.71 -29.36 -11.36
CA GLU A 153 -11.82 -30.22 -10.96
C GLU A 153 -11.48 -31.72 -11.00
N SER A 154 -11.45 -32.35 -9.83
CA SER A 154 -11.62 -33.80 -9.72
C SER A 154 -13.09 -34.10 -9.46
N GLY A 155 -13.88 -34.18 -10.52
CA GLY A 155 -15.26 -34.69 -10.46
C GLY A 155 -15.29 -36.21 -10.23
N SER A 156 -16.06 -36.65 -9.23
CA SER A 156 -16.76 -37.93 -9.24
C SER A 156 -18.16 -37.76 -8.62
N SER A 157 -19.12 -37.49 -9.50
CA SER A 157 -20.57 -37.79 -9.48
C SER A 157 -21.32 -37.93 -8.14
N THR A 158 -22.46 -37.24 -8.02
CA THR A 158 -23.77 -37.82 -8.36
C THR A 158 -24.84 -36.75 -8.56
N SER A 159 -25.71 -37.04 -9.52
CA SER A 159 -26.86 -36.32 -10.07
C SER A 159 -27.94 -35.86 -9.08
N GLY A 160 -28.58 -34.74 -9.39
CA GLY A 160 -29.88 -34.36 -8.84
C GLY A 160 -30.39 -33.06 -9.48
N ASP A 161 -31.40 -33.20 -10.34
CA ASP A 161 -32.04 -32.17 -11.15
C ASP A 161 -32.64 -31.01 -10.34
N TYR A 162 -32.47 -29.76 -10.81
CA TYR A 162 -33.46 -28.67 -10.62
C TYR A 162 -33.37 -27.66 -11.78
N GLU A 163 -34.55 -27.17 -12.16
CA GLU A 163 -34.92 -26.47 -13.39
C GLU A 163 -34.48 -25.00 -13.48
N ASP A 164 -34.32 -24.54 -14.73
CA ASP A 164 -34.49 -23.19 -15.30
C ASP A 164 -34.73 -22.00 -14.33
N LEU A 165 -33.85 -20.99 -14.42
CA LEU A 165 -34.21 -19.61 -14.81
C LEU A 165 -32.95 -18.87 -15.33
N GLU A 166 -33.11 -18.16 -16.44
CA GLU A 166 -32.11 -17.32 -17.14
C GLU A 166 -31.64 -16.13 -16.28
N GLU A 167 -30.35 -15.77 -16.33
CA GLU A 167 -29.79 -14.50 -16.86
C GLU A 167 -28.39 -14.13 -16.31
N VAL A 168 -27.50 -13.74 -17.26
CA VAL A 168 -26.42 -12.72 -17.27
C VAL A 168 -25.29 -12.79 -16.20
N GLU A 169 -24.02 -12.71 -16.60
CA GLU A 169 -23.06 -11.61 -16.28
C GLU A 169 -21.64 -12.23 -16.24
N ILE A 170 -20.49 -11.59 -16.46
CA ILE A 170 -20.10 -10.22 -16.81
C ILE A 170 -18.62 -10.33 -17.26
N ASP A 171 -18.24 -9.52 -18.24
CA ASP A 171 -16.85 -9.28 -18.68
C ASP A 171 -16.20 -8.25 -17.76
N VAL A 172 -15.10 -8.60 -17.10
CA VAL A 172 -14.30 -7.64 -16.32
C VAL A 172 -12.81 -7.82 -16.59
N SER A 173 -12.34 -7.16 -17.65
CA SER A 173 -10.97 -6.63 -17.69
C SER A 173 -10.77 -5.60 -16.57
N GLU A 174 -9.62 -5.58 -15.89
CA GLU A 174 -8.94 -4.37 -15.37
C GLU A 174 -7.61 -4.78 -14.69
N GLN A 175 -6.45 -4.32 -15.16
CA GLN A 175 -5.83 -2.98 -15.02
C GLN A 175 -4.97 -2.84 -13.74
N SER A 176 -3.64 -2.82 -14.00
CA SER A 176 -2.52 -2.10 -13.36
C SER A 176 -2.69 -1.64 -11.90
N GLU A 177 -1.83 -2.19 -11.03
CA GLU A 177 -1.63 -1.83 -9.62
C GLU A 177 -0.55 -0.74 -9.49
N ASP A 178 -0.93 0.51 -9.66
CA ASP A 178 -0.10 1.65 -9.24
C ASP A 178 -0.70 2.30 -7.98
N SER A 179 0.14 2.57 -6.96
CA SER A 179 -0.17 3.38 -5.76
C SER A 179 -1.31 2.94 -4.80
N VAL A 180 -1.52 1.64 -4.57
CA VAL A 180 -2.80 1.15 -4.03
C VAL A 180 -3.09 1.58 -2.57
N GLN A 181 -3.83 2.69 -2.43
CA GLN A 181 -4.91 2.86 -1.44
C GLN A 181 -5.70 1.57 -1.30
N ASP A 182 -6.15 1.20 -0.09
CA ASP A 182 -6.82 -0.08 0.19
C ASP A 182 -7.67 -0.60 -0.99
N ILE A 183 -7.35 -1.80 -1.51
CA ILE A 183 -7.98 -2.35 -2.73
C ILE A 183 -9.51 -2.36 -2.66
N ARG A 184 -10.07 -2.41 -1.46
CA ARG A 184 -11.52 -2.33 -1.23
C ARG A 184 -12.12 -1.00 -1.67
N ILE A 185 -11.38 0.10 -1.58
CA ILE A 185 -11.80 1.41 -2.10
C ILE A 185 -11.92 1.37 -3.62
N LYS A 186 -10.89 0.85 -4.32
CA LYS A 186 -10.90 0.69 -5.78
C LYS A 186 -12.10 -0.15 -6.23
N ASN A 187 -12.30 -1.28 -5.58
CA ASN A 187 -13.39 -2.21 -5.92
C ASN A 187 -14.78 -1.60 -5.66
N ALA A 188 -14.95 -0.89 -4.54
CA ALA A 188 -16.21 -0.22 -4.23
C ALA A 188 -16.54 0.90 -5.23
N ILE A 189 -15.55 1.68 -5.64
CA ILE A 189 -15.71 2.73 -6.65
C ILE A 189 -16.05 2.14 -8.00
N LYS A 190 -15.32 1.11 -8.44
CA LYS A 190 -15.58 0.41 -9.70
C LYS A 190 -17.03 -0.10 -9.76
N TRP A 191 -17.49 -0.72 -8.68
CA TRP A 191 -18.87 -1.17 -8.57
C TRP A 191 -19.85 0.02 -8.63
N ALA A 192 -19.59 1.10 -7.91
CA ALA A 192 -20.46 2.28 -7.93
C ALA A 192 -20.50 2.95 -9.31
N GLU A 193 -19.39 2.98 -10.03
CA GLU A 193 -19.30 3.46 -11.42
C GLU A 193 -20.11 2.60 -12.37
N SER A 194 -20.12 1.27 -12.18
CA SER A 194 -20.95 0.37 -12.99
C SER A 194 -22.45 0.58 -12.77
N GLN A 195 -22.87 1.24 -11.69
CA GLN A 195 -24.26 1.58 -11.42
C GLN A 195 -24.71 2.92 -12.05
N ILE A 196 -23.80 3.72 -12.62
CA ILE A 196 -24.16 5.00 -13.23
C ILE A 196 -25.18 4.78 -14.35
N GLY A 197 -26.24 5.59 -14.38
CA GLY A 197 -27.35 5.46 -15.31
C GLY A 197 -28.47 4.52 -14.82
N SER A 198 -28.25 3.75 -13.76
CA SER A 198 -29.29 2.91 -13.14
C SER A 198 -30.27 3.73 -12.31
N THR A 199 -31.51 3.25 -12.19
CA THR A 199 -32.53 3.76 -11.25
C THR A 199 -32.89 2.73 -10.17
N ALA A 200 -32.12 1.65 -10.04
CA ALA A 200 -32.45 0.50 -9.18
C ALA A 200 -32.60 0.87 -7.70
N TYR A 201 -31.83 1.86 -7.23
CA TYR A 201 -31.87 2.36 -5.85
C TYR A 201 -32.98 3.40 -5.61
N TYR A 202 -33.92 3.53 -6.54
CA TYR A 202 -35.16 4.29 -6.36
C TYR A 202 -36.37 3.40 -6.54
N HIS A 203 -37.03 3.07 -5.44
CA HIS A 203 -38.29 2.34 -5.46
C HIS A 203 -39.20 2.78 -4.31
N ASP A 204 -40.50 2.54 -4.47
CA ASP A 204 -41.55 2.89 -3.50
C ASP A 204 -41.59 4.38 -3.11
N GLY A 205 -41.03 5.25 -3.95
CA GLY A 205 -40.95 6.70 -3.71
C GLY A 205 -39.77 7.12 -2.84
N TYR A 206 -38.87 6.22 -2.47
CA TYR A 206 -37.70 6.47 -1.63
C TYR A 206 -36.39 6.32 -2.40
N SER A 207 -35.40 7.15 -2.05
CA SER A 207 -34.02 7.03 -2.53
C SER A 207 -33.21 6.25 -1.50
N TRP A 208 -32.74 5.08 -1.88
CA TRP A 208 -31.95 4.19 -1.03
C TRP A 208 -30.46 4.51 -1.13
N CYS A 209 -30.13 5.79 -0.91
CA CYS A 209 -28.77 6.32 -1.04
C CYS A 209 -27.78 5.74 -0.03
N LEU A 210 -28.23 5.40 1.18
CA LEU A 210 -27.37 4.75 2.19
C LEU A 210 -27.05 3.31 1.76
N ASP A 211 -28.07 2.53 1.41
CA ASP A 211 -27.90 1.17 0.93
C ASP A 211 -26.98 1.12 -0.30
N PHE A 212 -27.09 2.08 -1.22
CA PHE A 212 -26.19 2.18 -2.38
C PHE A 212 -24.71 2.28 -1.98
N VAL A 213 -24.36 3.17 -1.05
CA VAL A 213 -22.95 3.33 -0.64
C VAL A 213 -22.48 2.17 0.24
N GLU A 214 -23.38 1.55 1.00
CA GLU A 214 -23.08 0.34 1.77
C GLU A 214 -22.86 -0.87 0.85
N ASP A 215 -23.70 -1.05 -0.17
CA ASP A 215 -23.61 -2.11 -1.18
C ASP A 215 -22.36 -1.95 -2.05
N ALA A 216 -21.89 -0.73 -2.30
CA ALA A 216 -20.61 -0.52 -2.97
C ALA A 216 -19.46 -1.21 -2.24
N TYR A 217 -19.44 -1.16 -0.91
CA TYR A 217 -18.42 -1.87 -0.12
C TYR A 217 -18.76 -3.34 0.13
N GLU A 218 -20.03 -3.67 0.36
CA GLU A 218 -20.45 -5.05 0.60
C GLU A 218 -20.35 -5.92 -0.65
N SER A 219 -20.99 -5.51 -1.74
CA SER A 219 -21.06 -6.26 -2.99
C SER A 219 -19.87 -5.95 -3.89
N GLY A 220 -19.46 -4.68 -3.97
CA GLY A 220 -18.34 -4.29 -4.82
C GLY A 220 -16.99 -4.73 -4.28
N ALA A 221 -16.80 -4.69 -2.95
CA ALA A 221 -15.50 -4.92 -2.31
C ALA A 221 -15.46 -6.11 -1.35
N ASN A 222 -16.52 -6.93 -1.26
CA ASN A 222 -16.65 -8.05 -0.31
C ASN A 222 -16.33 -7.64 1.14
N SER A 223 -16.70 -6.41 1.51
CA SER A 223 -16.32 -5.79 2.77
C SER A 223 -17.47 -4.97 3.34
N ALA A 224 -18.49 -5.66 3.84
CA ALA A 224 -19.71 -5.03 4.36
C ALA A 224 -19.43 -4.00 5.46
N PRO A 225 -19.90 -2.75 5.31
CA PRO A 225 -19.91 -1.78 6.40
C PRO A 225 -20.88 -2.22 7.50
N LYS A 226 -20.61 -1.82 8.75
CA LYS A 226 -21.55 -2.02 9.87
C LYS A 226 -22.85 -1.23 9.63
N ARG A 227 -23.94 -1.92 9.25
CA ARG A 227 -25.27 -1.35 8.99
C ARG A 227 -26.05 -1.01 10.28
N ASN A 228 -25.59 0.02 11.01
CA ASN A 228 -26.19 0.43 12.29
C ASN A 228 -27.25 1.53 12.17
N TRP A 229 -27.48 2.06 10.97
CA TRP A 229 -28.29 3.26 10.77
C TRP A 229 -29.39 3.02 9.74
N GLY A 230 -30.58 3.57 9.99
CA GLY A 230 -31.72 3.42 9.08
C GLY A 230 -31.79 4.50 7.99
N ASN A 231 -30.88 5.48 7.99
CA ASN A 231 -30.80 6.52 6.97
C ASN A 231 -29.47 7.29 7.02
N ALA A 232 -29.18 8.02 5.95
CA ALA A 232 -27.95 8.79 5.77
C ALA A 232 -27.70 9.83 6.88
N LYS A 233 -28.74 10.47 7.43
CA LYS A 233 -28.60 11.44 8.52
C LYS A 233 -28.16 10.79 9.82
N GLN A 234 -28.71 9.61 10.15
CA GLN A 234 -28.26 8.82 11.29
C GLN A 234 -26.82 8.33 11.11
N ALA A 235 -26.46 7.88 9.90
CA ALA A 235 -25.10 7.46 9.57
C ALA A 235 -24.10 8.63 9.69
N ALA A 236 -24.43 9.81 9.17
CA ALA A 236 -23.59 11.00 9.28
C ALA A 236 -23.29 11.37 10.74
N ILE A 237 -24.28 11.27 11.63
CA ILE A 237 -24.12 11.51 13.07
C ILE A 237 -23.27 10.42 13.71
N GLY A 238 -23.57 9.15 13.43
CA GLY A 238 -22.87 8.01 14.03
C GLY A 238 -21.40 7.90 13.62
N LEU A 239 -21.08 8.31 12.40
CA LEU A 239 -19.72 8.35 11.85
C LEU A 239 -19.01 9.67 12.14
N ASN A 240 -19.66 10.59 12.86
CA ASN A 240 -19.13 11.93 13.14
C ASN A 240 -18.68 12.68 11.87
N ALA A 241 -19.39 12.50 10.76
CA ALA A 241 -19.01 13.05 9.46
C ALA A 241 -18.90 14.58 9.46
N ALA A 242 -19.67 15.24 10.33
CA ALA A 242 -19.65 16.69 10.47
C ALA A 242 -18.30 17.26 10.96
N SER A 243 -17.44 16.44 11.57
CA SER A 243 -16.07 16.85 11.94
C SER A 243 -15.12 16.89 10.76
N ASN A 244 -15.45 16.22 9.65
CA ASN A 244 -14.60 16.20 8.46
C ASN A 244 -15.18 17.11 7.38
N LYS A 245 -14.51 18.24 7.14
CA LYS A 245 -14.89 19.24 6.12
C LYS A 245 -13.94 19.17 4.93
N GLY A 246 -14.17 20.03 3.94
CA GLY A 246 -13.35 20.08 2.73
C GLY A 246 -13.73 19.02 1.69
N VAL A 247 -12.84 18.80 0.73
CA VAL A 247 -13.06 17.84 -0.37
C VAL A 247 -13.07 16.43 0.22
N PRO A 248 -14.08 15.59 -0.10
CA PRO A 248 -14.16 14.25 0.46
C PRO A 248 -13.07 13.34 -0.15
N PRO A 249 -12.29 12.61 0.67
CA PRO A 249 -11.28 11.67 0.20
C PRO A 249 -11.88 10.53 -0.61
N ILE A 250 -11.09 9.95 -1.50
CA ILE A 250 -11.48 8.78 -2.28
C ILE A 250 -11.97 7.64 -1.37
N GLY A 251 -13.09 7.01 -1.72
CA GLY A 251 -13.68 5.92 -0.93
C GLY A 251 -14.46 6.34 0.32
N THR A 252 -14.69 7.64 0.55
CA THR A 252 -15.49 8.09 1.69
C THR A 252 -16.97 8.18 1.36
N PHE A 253 -17.81 7.99 2.38
CA PHE A 253 -19.21 8.38 2.36
C PHE A 253 -19.32 9.89 2.53
N VAL A 254 -20.10 10.54 1.67
CA VAL A 254 -20.23 11.99 1.58
C VAL A 254 -21.67 12.38 1.91
N PHE A 255 -21.88 13.10 3.00
CA PHE A 255 -23.21 13.31 3.60
C PHE A 255 -23.75 14.72 3.36
N TYR A 256 -25.07 14.80 3.20
CA TYR A 256 -25.81 16.02 2.92
C TYR A 256 -27.09 16.13 3.74
N GLU A 257 -27.48 17.35 4.09
CA GLU A 257 -28.77 17.63 4.72
C GLU A 257 -29.89 17.47 3.69
N TYR A 258 -30.82 16.54 3.95
CA TYR A 258 -32.01 16.38 3.14
C TYR A 258 -33.20 15.90 3.98
N LYS A 259 -34.18 16.79 4.17
CA LYS A 259 -35.42 16.50 4.91
C LYS A 259 -35.10 15.79 6.25
N THR A 260 -35.80 14.70 6.56
CA THR A 260 -35.63 13.93 7.79
C THR A 260 -34.56 12.83 7.67
N TYR A 261 -34.24 12.39 6.44
CA TYR A 261 -33.45 11.17 6.21
C TYR A 261 -31.99 11.44 5.83
N GLY A 262 -31.65 12.66 5.40
CA GLY A 262 -30.33 12.97 4.84
C GLY A 262 -30.16 12.40 3.43
N HIS A 263 -29.00 12.67 2.85
CA HIS A 263 -28.55 12.08 1.58
C HIS A 263 -27.08 11.73 1.70
N VAL A 264 -26.64 10.69 0.99
CA VAL A 264 -25.25 10.24 0.97
C VAL A 264 -24.84 9.79 -0.42
N GLY A 265 -23.55 9.97 -0.75
CA GLY A 265 -22.92 9.42 -1.94
C GLY A 265 -21.52 8.89 -1.64
N LEU A 266 -20.91 8.22 -2.62
CA LEU A 266 -19.55 7.67 -2.55
C LEU A 266 -18.57 8.62 -3.24
N SER A 267 -17.53 9.06 -2.55
CA SER A 267 -16.46 9.86 -3.15
C SER A 267 -15.56 8.98 -4.01
N VAL A 268 -15.28 9.44 -5.22
CA VAL A 268 -14.31 8.81 -6.14
C VAL A 268 -12.98 9.58 -6.21
N GLY A 269 -12.78 10.52 -5.28
CA GLY A 269 -11.62 11.42 -5.30
C GLY A 269 -11.88 12.69 -6.12
N ASN A 270 -10.94 13.64 -6.06
CA ASN A 270 -10.98 14.91 -6.80
C ASN A 270 -12.29 15.71 -6.65
N GLY A 271 -12.98 15.52 -5.53
CA GLY A 271 -14.26 16.18 -5.23
C GLY A 271 -15.47 15.64 -5.99
N GLU A 272 -15.35 14.52 -6.70
CA GLU A 272 -16.47 13.90 -7.38
C GLU A 272 -17.18 12.86 -6.49
N VAL A 273 -18.51 12.80 -6.59
CA VAL A 273 -19.37 11.93 -5.76
C VAL A 273 -20.39 11.22 -6.63
N ILE A 274 -20.41 9.89 -6.57
CA ILE A 274 -21.47 9.07 -7.16
C ILE A 274 -22.60 8.92 -6.16
N HIS A 275 -23.83 9.24 -6.55
CA HIS A 275 -24.96 9.21 -5.63
C HIS A 275 -26.28 8.88 -6.33
N VAL A 276 -27.29 8.53 -5.53
CA VAL A 276 -28.65 8.21 -5.98
C VAL A 276 -29.54 9.45 -5.87
N PRO A 277 -29.83 10.19 -6.96
CA PRO A 277 -30.51 11.49 -6.88
C PRO A 277 -32.03 11.39 -6.57
N GLY A 278 -32.54 10.19 -6.29
CA GLY A 278 -33.95 9.88 -6.19
C GLY A 278 -34.47 9.31 -7.51
N LYS A 279 -35.52 9.92 -8.08
CA LYS A 279 -36.17 9.41 -9.31
C LYS A 279 -35.30 9.50 -10.58
N GLU A 280 -34.18 10.19 -10.51
CA GLU A 280 -33.25 10.36 -11.63
C GLU A 280 -32.20 9.24 -11.60
N PRO A 281 -31.56 8.92 -12.74
CA PRO A 281 -30.50 7.93 -12.77
C PRO A 281 -29.31 8.30 -11.86
N ILE A 282 -28.68 7.28 -11.28
CA ILE A 282 -27.42 7.39 -10.55
C ILE A 282 -26.41 8.13 -11.43
N ARG A 283 -25.71 9.08 -10.82
CA ARG A 283 -24.77 9.95 -11.54
C ARG A 283 -23.64 10.42 -10.63
N LYS A 284 -22.63 11.01 -11.26
CA LYS A 284 -21.52 11.70 -10.62
C LYS A 284 -21.82 13.20 -10.59
N ASP A 285 -21.76 13.82 -9.42
CA ASP A 285 -21.85 15.27 -9.24
C ASP A 285 -20.64 15.73 -8.39
N TYR A 286 -20.27 17.00 -8.49
CA TYR A 286 -19.23 17.56 -7.63
C TYR A 286 -19.74 17.74 -6.19
N TYR A 287 -18.91 17.47 -5.19
CA TYR A 287 -19.34 17.33 -3.79
C TYR A 287 -20.01 18.58 -3.21
N THR A 288 -19.70 19.78 -3.71
CA THR A 288 -20.35 21.02 -3.28
C THR A 288 -21.70 21.29 -3.97
N ASN A 289 -22.07 20.48 -4.96
CA ASN A 289 -23.27 20.66 -5.78
C ASN A 289 -24.05 19.36 -6.02
N VAL A 290 -24.11 18.49 -5.01
CA VAL A 290 -24.99 17.32 -5.04
C VAL A 290 -26.42 17.77 -4.77
N LEU A 291 -27.27 17.78 -5.81
CA LEU A 291 -28.70 18.14 -5.75
C LEU A 291 -29.01 19.54 -5.17
N GLY A 292 -28.02 20.43 -5.09
CA GLY A 292 -28.13 21.71 -4.37
C GLY A 292 -28.35 21.56 -2.87
N LEU A 293 -27.97 20.42 -2.28
CA LEU A 293 -28.11 20.13 -0.85
C LEU A 293 -26.94 20.71 -0.06
N ASN A 294 -27.21 20.99 1.22
CA ASN A 294 -26.16 21.47 2.12
C ASN A 294 -25.25 20.32 2.52
N TYR A 295 -23.97 20.45 2.22
CA TYR A 295 -22.94 19.49 2.59
C TYR A 295 -22.73 19.42 4.11
N ILE A 296 -22.81 18.21 4.66
CA ILE A 296 -22.55 17.94 6.09
C ILE A 296 -21.07 17.67 6.33
N GLY A 297 -20.45 16.83 5.51
CA GLY A 297 -19.08 16.34 5.71
C GLY A 297 -18.92 14.91 5.21
N TRP A 298 -17.79 14.28 5.51
CA TRP A 298 -17.45 12.95 5.00
C TRP A 298 -16.99 11.99 6.10
N ALA A 299 -17.03 10.68 5.85
CA ALA A 299 -16.42 9.68 6.71
C ALA A 299 -16.05 8.42 5.91
N TYR A 300 -14.98 7.73 6.29
CA TYR A 300 -14.71 6.39 5.75
C TYR A 300 -15.78 5.40 6.22
N PRO A 301 -16.12 4.39 5.40
CA PRO A 301 -17.08 3.37 5.79
C PRO A 301 -16.55 2.53 6.96
N PRO A 302 -17.41 2.17 7.92
CA PRO A 302 -17.03 1.38 9.09
C PRO A 302 -16.95 -0.12 8.75
N VAL A 303 -15.96 -0.49 7.95
CA VAL A 303 -15.70 -1.88 7.53
C VAL A 303 -14.75 -2.61 8.49
N ASN A 304 -14.79 -3.94 8.51
CA ASN A 304 -13.91 -4.78 9.31
C ASN A 304 -13.16 -5.82 8.44
N PRO A 305 -11.81 -5.83 8.41
CA PRO A 305 -10.90 -4.94 9.12
C PRO A 305 -11.04 -3.47 8.66
N PRO A 306 -10.62 -2.46 9.44
CA PRO A 306 -10.65 -1.07 8.98
C PRO A 306 -9.87 -0.88 7.67
N LEU A 307 -10.25 0.13 6.87
CA LEU A 307 -9.52 0.47 5.64
C LEU A 307 -8.08 0.88 5.97
N LYS A 308 -7.11 0.46 5.16
CA LYS A 308 -5.73 0.94 5.24
C LYS A 308 -5.54 2.08 4.26
N ILE A 309 -5.55 3.31 4.78
CA ILE A 309 -5.37 4.51 3.96
C ILE A 309 -3.88 4.78 3.91
N LYS A 310 -3.25 4.41 2.80
CA LYS A 310 -1.81 4.61 2.60
C LYS A 310 -1.64 5.75 1.60
N HIS A 311 -1.00 6.83 2.03
CA HIS A 311 -0.47 7.83 1.12
C HIS A 311 0.99 7.49 0.88
N VAL A 312 1.29 7.08 -0.35
CA VAL A 312 2.60 6.56 -0.75
C VAL A 312 3.01 7.35 -1.98
N TRP A 313 4.20 7.92 -1.90
CA TRP A 313 4.88 8.54 -3.01
C TRP A 313 6.19 7.82 -3.22
N GLU A 314 6.40 7.22 -4.40
CA GLU A 314 7.60 6.41 -4.73
C GLU A 314 8.35 6.97 -5.96
N PHE A 315 7.79 7.98 -6.64
CA PHE A 315 8.44 8.67 -7.75
C PHE A 315 8.89 7.73 -8.90
N ASN A 316 8.11 6.67 -9.13
CA ASN A 316 8.44 5.61 -10.08
C ASN A 316 8.26 6.04 -11.54
N THR A 317 7.46 7.07 -11.81
CA THR A 317 7.22 7.59 -13.15
C THR A 317 8.15 8.78 -13.42
N PRO A 318 9.10 8.68 -14.38
CA PRO A 318 9.99 9.78 -14.70
C PRO A 318 9.23 11.07 -15.03
N GLY A 319 9.61 12.16 -14.38
CA GLY A 319 8.98 13.48 -14.50
C GLY A 319 7.67 13.67 -13.70
N ASP A 320 7.16 12.64 -13.02
CA ASP A 320 5.98 12.76 -12.17
C ASP A 320 6.37 12.99 -10.70
N LEU A 321 6.06 14.18 -10.20
CA LEU A 321 6.29 14.57 -8.80
C LEU A 321 5.22 14.00 -7.85
N GLU A 322 4.21 13.30 -8.38
CA GLU A 322 3.13 12.67 -7.63
C GLU A 322 2.39 13.65 -6.68
N GLY A 323 2.31 14.91 -7.10
CA GLY A 323 1.65 16.00 -6.38
C GLY A 323 2.54 16.79 -5.42
N TRP A 324 3.81 16.43 -5.26
CA TRP A 324 4.77 17.25 -4.52
C TRP A 324 5.19 18.48 -5.32
N GLU A 325 5.18 19.63 -4.67
CA GLU A 325 5.58 20.91 -5.24
C GLU A 325 6.90 21.37 -4.62
N PRO A 326 8.00 21.42 -5.38
CA PRO A 326 9.26 22.01 -4.93
C PRO A 326 9.18 23.54 -4.85
N HIS A 327 9.78 24.10 -3.82
CA HIS A 327 9.85 25.54 -3.59
C HIS A 327 11.27 25.97 -3.26
N ASN A 328 11.57 27.24 -3.59
CA ASN A 328 12.94 27.79 -3.60
C ASN A 328 13.93 26.97 -4.46
N MET A 329 13.38 26.24 -5.43
CA MET A 329 14.06 25.45 -6.45
C MET A 329 13.21 25.54 -7.72
N GLU A 330 13.81 25.90 -8.86
CA GLU A 330 13.09 26.11 -10.12
C GLU A 330 13.84 25.49 -11.31
N GLY A 331 13.11 25.16 -12.38
CA GLY A 331 13.68 24.60 -13.60
C GLY A 331 14.37 23.26 -13.34
N ASP A 332 15.61 23.12 -13.80
CA ASP A 332 16.38 21.87 -13.73
C ASP A 332 16.92 21.57 -12.31
N LYS A 333 16.41 22.26 -11.28
CA LYS A 333 16.79 22.09 -9.87
C LYS A 333 15.98 21.05 -9.12
N TYR A 334 15.10 20.34 -9.83
CA TYR A 334 14.48 19.12 -9.36
C TYR A 334 14.16 18.22 -10.56
N SER A 335 14.17 16.91 -10.34
CA SER A 335 13.79 15.92 -11.34
C SER A 335 13.14 14.72 -10.66
N VAL A 336 12.35 13.98 -11.42
CA VAL A 336 11.98 12.61 -11.06
C VAL A 336 12.55 11.70 -12.12
N GLU A 337 13.47 10.84 -11.72
CA GLU A 337 14.16 9.88 -12.58
C GLU A 337 14.65 8.71 -11.73
N ASP A 338 14.79 7.54 -12.35
CA ASP A 338 15.29 6.33 -11.69
C ASP A 338 14.58 5.97 -10.37
N GLY A 339 13.25 6.20 -10.30
CA GLY A 339 12.42 5.88 -9.13
C GLY A 339 12.62 6.82 -7.94
N ARG A 340 13.08 8.06 -8.18
CA ARG A 340 13.48 8.99 -7.13
C ARG A 340 13.11 10.42 -7.49
N LEU A 341 12.72 11.19 -6.48
CA LEU A 341 12.67 12.65 -6.54
C LEU A 341 14.03 13.22 -6.14
N PHE A 342 14.69 13.91 -7.06
CA PHE A 342 15.91 14.67 -6.80
C PHE A 342 15.62 16.15 -6.65
N LEU A 343 16.31 16.77 -5.72
CA LEU A 343 16.30 18.19 -5.45
C LEU A 343 17.74 18.70 -5.45
N ASP A 344 17.94 19.90 -5.98
CA ASP A 344 19.21 20.63 -5.98
C ASP A 344 19.01 22.01 -5.31
N PRO A 345 19.01 22.04 -3.96
CA PRO A 345 18.81 23.26 -3.19
C PRO A 345 19.82 24.36 -3.57
N SER A 346 19.35 25.47 -4.11
CA SER A 346 20.27 26.52 -4.59
C SER A 346 20.58 27.59 -3.53
N GLU A 347 19.70 27.80 -2.55
CA GLU A 347 19.82 28.86 -1.55
C GLU A 347 19.23 28.43 -0.20
N SER A 348 18.68 29.37 0.58
CA SER A 348 18.06 29.10 1.89
C SER A 348 16.64 28.57 1.76
N ASP A 349 16.24 27.76 2.74
CA ASP A 349 14.89 27.24 2.92
C ASP A 349 14.38 26.46 1.69
N PRO A 350 15.06 25.38 1.24
CA PRO A 350 14.48 24.47 0.26
C PRO A 350 13.37 23.63 0.92
N TRP A 351 12.21 23.53 0.29
CA TRP A 351 11.18 22.58 0.72
C TRP A 351 10.41 21.98 -0.43
N ILE A 352 9.78 20.85 -0.16
CA ILE A 352 8.70 20.30 -0.98
C ILE A 352 7.43 20.31 -0.15
N GLU A 353 6.29 20.55 -0.77
CA GLU A 353 5.01 20.44 -0.09
C GLU A 353 3.99 19.69 -0.91
N ILE A 354 3.05 19.08 -0.21
CA ILE A 354 1.87 18.48 -0.80
C ILE A 354 0.64 19.00 -0.07
N ASN A 355 -0.33 19.40 -0.87
CA ASN A 355 -1.59 19.99 -0.42
C ASN A 355 -2.74 19.03 -0.71
N ASP A 356 -3.95 19.44 -0.30
CA ASP A 356 -5.18 18.65 -0.52
C ASP A 356 -5.10 17.22 0.02
N LEU A 357 -4.37 17.06 1.13
CA LEU A 357 -4.40 15.85 1.93
C LEU A 357 -5.66 15.80 2.79
N TYR A 358 -5.99 14.60 3.27
CA TYR A 358 -7.11 14.39 4.16
C TYR A 358 -6.83 13.25 5.12
N LEU A 359 -5.78 13.43 5.91
CA LEU A 359 -5.30 12.41 6.86
C LEU A 359 -5.99 12.63 8.21
N ASP A 360 -6.49 11.56 8.81
CA ASP A 360 -6.91 11.61 10.21
C ASP A 360 -5.67 11.59 11.11
N ALA A 361 -5.38 12.70 11.77
CA ALA A 361 -4.21 12.87 12.62
C ALA A 361 -4.13 11.83 13.75
N SER A 362 -5.27 11.29 14.19
CA SER A 362 -5.33 10.28 15.25
C SER A 362 -4.75 8.92 14.82
N THR A 363 -4.68 8.68 13.51
CA THR A 363 -4.18 7.41 12.93
C THR A 363 -2.95 7.61 12.04
N ALA A 364 -2.85 8.74 11.35
CA ALA A 364 -1.68 9.17 10.58
C ALA A 364 -0.57 9.70 11.49
N LYS A 365 0.10 8.85 12.24
CA LYS A 365 1.05 9.32 13.29
C LYS A 365 2.47 9.55 12.80
N PHE A 366 2.83 9.01 11.64
CA PHE A 366 4.21 8.99 11.15
C PHE A 366 4.28 9.46 9.70
N VAL A 367 5.28 10.28 9.43
CA VAL A 367 5.77 10.56 8.08
C VAL A 367 7.08 9.81 7.92
N ASN A 368 7.11 8.82 7.02
CA ASN A 368 8.27 7.98 6.75
C ASN A 368 8.93 8.39 5.44
N LEU A 369 10.26 8.51 5.44
CA LEU A 369 11.06 9.00 4.31
C LEU A 369 12.19 8.02 4.02
N GLY A 370 12.40 7.66 2.76
CA GLY A 370 13.67 7.12 2.27
C GLY A 370 14.43 8.27 1.62
N MET A 371 15.47 8.78 2.27
CA MET A 371 16.10 10.04 1.86
C MET A 371 17.63 10.01 1.96
N SER A 372 18.29 10.59 0.97
CA SER A 372 19.72 10.92 0.98
C SER A 372 19.87 12.44 0.91
N SER A 373 20.88 13.00 1.58
CA SER A 373 21.15 14.44 1.54
C SER A 373 22.64 14.70 1.55
N ASN A 374 23.11 15.52 0.62
CA ASN A 374 24.47 16.06 0.63
C ASN A 374 24.52 17.53 1.04
N CYS A 375 23.42 18.09 1.54
CA CYS A 375 23.36 19.47 2.00
C CYS A 375 24.40 19.76 3.10
N PRO A 376 24.85 21.03 3.23
CA PRO A 376 25.86 21.42 4.22
C PRO A 376 25.37 21.34 5.67
N ASP A 377 24.07 21.20 5.90
CA ASP A 377 23.47 21.07 7.22
C ASP A 377 22.70 19.75 7.39
N ASN A 378 22.50 19.38 8.64
CA ASN A 378 21.89 18.12 9.06
C ASN A 378 20.47 18.33 9.61
N THR A 379 19.76 19.36 9.16
CA THR A 379 18.43 19.70 9.69
C THR A 379 17.34 19.21 8.76
N GLY A 380 16.37 18.47 9.30
CA GLY A 380 15.13 18.13 8.63
C GLY A 380 13.94 18.65 9.43
N THR A 381 12.91 19.13 8.74
CA THR A 381 11.66 19.55 9.40
C THR A 381 10.45 19.11 8.59
N VAL A 382 9.45 18.55 9.27
CA VAL A 382 8.13 18.30 8.68
C VAL A 382 7.16 19.31 9.27
N TYR A 383 6.61 20.17 8.42
CA TYR A 383 5.54 21.10 8.74
C TYR A 383 4.18 20.52 8.33
N PHE A 384 3.11 21.00 8.96
CA PHE A 384 1.77 20.56 8.64
C PHE A 384 0.73 21.67 8.78
N LYS A 385 -0.39 21.48 8.09
CA LYS A 385 -1.62 22.26 8.26
C LYS A 385 -2.81 21.32 8.45
N THR A 386 -3.82 21.81 9.15
CA THR A 386 -5.06 21.07 9.41
C THR A 386 -6.27 21.86 8.90
N SER A 387 -7.43 21.23 8.85
CA SER A 387 -8.67 21.93 8.49
C SER A 387 -8.97 23.11 9.44
N GLU A 388 -8.62 23.00 10.71
CA GLU A 388 -8.83 24.03 11.74
C GLU A 388 -7.67 25.05 11.81
N SER A 389 -6.48 24.68 11.34
CA SER A 389 -5.30 25.55 11.27
C SER A 389 -4.67 25.48 9.85
N PRO A 390 -5.25 26.19 8.87
CA PRO A 390 -4.99 25.96 7.44
C PRO A 390 -3.70 26.61 6.91
N SER A 391 -2.80 27.07 7.79
CA SER A 391 -1.55 27.73 7.41
C SER A 391 -0.38 27.10 8.14
N TYR A 392 0.73 26.86 7.44
CA TYR A 392 1.99 26.42 8.08
C TYR A 392 2.45 27.43 9.14
N GLY A 393 3.12 26.95 10.19
CA GLY A 393 3.61 27.79 11.26
C GLY A 393 4.67 27.09 12.10
N GLU A 394 5.46 27.90 12.82
CA GLU A 394 6.54 27.41 13.69
C GLU A 394 6.06 26.51 14.84
N ASP A 395 4.77 26.63 15.18
CA ASP A 395 4.06 25.81 16.15
C ASP A 395 3.58 24.47 15.58
N LYS A 396 3.51 24.32 14.26
CA LYS A 396 3.00 23.13 13.54
C LYS A 396 4.08 22.45 12.74
N LYS A 397 5.09 21.97 13.46
CA LYS A 397 6.22 21.23 12.90
C LYS A 397 6.79 20.19 13.83
N VAL A 398 7.49 19.23 13.26
CA VAL A 398 8.35 18.27 13.96
C VAL A 398 9.71 18.28 13.27
N LYS A 399 10.77 18.41 14.07
CA LYS A 399 12.15 18.39 13.57
C LYS A 399 12.71 16.98 13.63
N PHE A 400 13.57 16.65 12.69
CA PHE A 400 14.39 15.45 12.70
C PHE A 400 15.82 15.79 12.27
N THR A 401 16.77 14.92 12.61
CA THR A 401 18.17 15.09 12.22
C THR A 401 18.41 14.33 10.93
N VAL A 402 18.93 15.00 9.91
CA VAL A 402 19.28 14.42 8.62
C VAL A 402 20.71 13.90 8.67
N MET A 403 20.95 12.70 8.15
CA MET A 403 22.30 12.20 7.92
C MET A 403 22.81 12.74 6.58
N THR A 404 23.95 13.44 6.60
CA THR A 404 24.56 14.00 5.40
C THR A 404 25.65 13.08 4.84
N GLY A 405 25.69 12.94 3.52
CA GLY A 405 26.63 12.08 2.79
C GLY A 405 25.93 11.18 1.77
N PRO A 406 26.69 10.33 1.05
CA PRO A 406 26.20 9.61 -0.12
C PRO A 406 25.28 8.41 0.21
N GLY A 407 24.85 8.28 1.46
CA GLY A 407 24.04 7.15 1.94
C GLY A 407 22.55 7.44 1.89
N TRP A 408 21.77 6.40 1.62
CA TRP A 408 20.32 6.41 1.75
C TRP A 408 19.93 5.99 3.16
N TYR A 409 19.04 6.76 3.78
CA TYR A 409 18.63 6.54 5.16
C TYR A 409 17.11 6.58 5.29
N GLU A 410 16.59 5.74 6.18
CA GLU A 410 15.18 5.77 6.55
C GLU A 410 14.96 6.71 7.73
N TYR A 411 13.97 7.59 7.60
CA TYR A 411 13.51 8.47 8.66
C TYR A 411 12.06 8.16 8.98
N SER A 412 11.72 8.09 10.27
CA SER A 412 10.35 7.98 10.74
C SER A 412 10.07 9.13 11.69
N VAL A 413 9.34 10.14 11.20
CA VAL A 413 9.04 11.36 11.94
C VAL A 413 7.71 11.18 12.66
N SER A 414 7.75 11.11 14.00
CA SER A 414 6.55 11.05 14.84
C SER A 414 5.84 12.40 14.86
N MET A 415 4.76 12.52 14.08
CA MET A 415 3.97 13.75 14.03
C MET A 415 3.14 13.96 15.29
N ALA A 416 2.82 12.87 15.98
CA ALA A 416 2.13 12.87 17.27
C ALA A 416 2.92 13.57 18.40
N ASP A 417 4.21 13.85 18.19
CA ASP A 417 5.04 14.62 19.13
C ASP A 417 4.62 16.11 19.17
N ASN A 418 3.91 16.58 18.14
CA ASN A 418 3.31 17.92 18.12
C ASN A 418 1.82 17.82 18.49
N SER A 419 1.41 18.42 19.61
CA SER A 419 0.02 18.36 20.08
C SER A 419 -1.00 19.04 19.16
N LEU A 420 -0.55 19.86 18.19
CA LEU A 420 -1.42 20.46 17.18
C LEU A 420 -1.66 19.56 15.97
N TRP A 421 -0.99 18.39 15.90
CA TRP A 421 -1.30 17.33 14.95
C TRP A 421 -2.61 16.64 15.38
N GLU A 422 -3.73 17.30 15.11
CA GLU A 422 -5.07 16.87 15.49
C GLU A 422 -6.08 17.12 14.36
N GLY A 423 -7.20 16.39 14.38
CA GLY A 423 -8.25 16.49 13.37
C GLY A 423 -7.77 16.03 11.99
N THR A 424 -8.21 16.73 10.94
CA THR A 424 -7.84 16.40 9.55
C THR A 424 -6.62 17.20 9.11
N VAL A 425 -5.51 16.52 8.82
CA VAL A 425 -4.31 17.11 8.21
C VAL A 425 -4.56 17.29 6.71
N THR A 426 -4.34 18.52 6.23
CA THR A 426 -4.68 18.96 4.87
C THR A 426 -3.48 19.33 4.01
N GLY A 427 -2.28 19.27 4.58
CA GLY A 427 -1.04 19.43 3.84
C GLY A 427 0.17 19.16 4.71
N ILE A 428 1.22 18.71 4.05
CA ILE A 428 2.53 18.42 4.65
C ILE A 428 3.57 19.17 3.82
N ARG A 429 4.50 19.82 4.51
CA ARG A 429 5.70 20.42 3.94
C ARG A 429 6.92 19.73 4.55
N ILE A 430 7.89 19.35 3.72
CA ILE A 430 9.14 18.74 4.15
C ILE A 430 10.29 19.65 3.73
N ASP A 431 11.06 20.05 4.73
CA ASP A 431 12.26 20.85 4.59
C ASP A 431 13.43 19.89 4.84
N PRO A 432 14.09 19.38 3.78
CA PRO A 432 15.17 18.40 3.94
C PRO A 432 16.51 19.03 4.37
N ALA A 433 16.61 20.36 4.35
CA ALA A 433 17.75 21.16 4.78
C ALA A 433 17.30 22.59 5.07
N ASN A 434 18.11 23.37 5.80
CA ASN A 434 17.90 24.83 5.88
C ASN A 434 18.62 25.59 4.76
N ASN A 435 19.70 25.04 4.21
CA ASN A 435 20.53 25.71 3.20
C ASN A 435 21.05 24.71 2.17
N GLY A 436 21.08 25.13 0.91
CA GLY A 436 21.89 24.55 -0.16
C GLY A 436 23.14 25.37 -0.48
N ILE A 437 23.78 25.05 -1.60
CA ILE A 437 24.99 25.67 -2.12
C ILE A 437 24.72 26.18 -3.54
N THR A 438 24.71 27.50 -3.69
CA THR A 438 24.37 28.13 -4.97
C THR A 438 25.36 27.77 -6.07
N GLY A 439 24.83 27.31 -7.21
CA GLY A 439 25.60 27.10 -8.43
C GLY A 439 26.38 25.78 -8.48
N THR A 440 26.16 24.89 -7.52
CA THR A 440 26.64 23.49 -7.54
C THR A 440 25.47 22.52 -7.71
N ASN A 441 25.80 21.24 -7.81
CA ASN A 441 24.90 20.09 -7.67
C ASN A 441 25.50 19.05 -6.69
N GLU A 442 26.45 19.47 -5.86
CA GLU A 442 27.12 18.60 -4.89
C GLU A 442 26.26 18.37 -3.65
N ASP A 443 25.26 19.22 -3.43
CA ASP A 443 24.38 19.33 -2.27
C ASP A 443 22.97 18.81 -2.56
N THR A 444 22.90 17.82 -3.44
CA THR A 444 21.63 17.19 -3.83
C THR A 444 20.97 16.45 -2.68
N VAL A 445 19.64 16.52 -2.66
CA VAL A 445 18.76 15.70 -1.83
C VAL A 445 18.02 14.75 -2.75
N GLY A 446 17.90 13.49 -2.34
CA GLY A 446 17.08 12.50 -3.03
C GLY A 446 16.04 11.91 -2.10
N PHE A 447 14.84 11.66 -2.61
CA PHE A 447 13.80 10.85 -1.97
C PHE A 447 13.51 9.62 -2.82
N GLU A 448 13.64 8.43 -2.22
CA GLU A 448 13.13 7.18 -2.78
C GLU A 448 11.64 7.04 -2.52
N TYR A 449 11.19 7.44 -1.34
CA TYR A 449 9.78 7.49 -1.03
C TYR A 449 9.44 8.50 0.05
N ILE A 450 8.18 8.91 0.04
CA ILE A 450 7.52 9.59 1.15
C ILE A 450 6.25 8.80 1.47
N ARG A 451 6.00 8.49 2.73
CA ARG A 451 4.86 7.65 3.13
C ARG A 451 4.18 8.19 4.38
N VAL A 452 2.85 8.22 4.35
CA VAL A 452 2.01 8.44 5.53
C VAL A 452 1.00 7.31 5.62
N GLU A 453 1.05 6.56 6.73
CA GLU A 453 0.14 5.45 6.98
C GLU A 453 -0.95 5.88 7.95
N ALA A 454 -2.22 5.76 7.53
CA ALA A 454 -3.38 5.99 8.36
C ALA A 454 -4.25 4.73 8.41
N THR A 455 -4.71 4.36 9.61
CA THR A 455 -5.78 3.35 9.76
C THR A 455 -7.13 4.04 9.66
N GLY A 456 -8.05 3.49 8.87
CA GLY A 456 -9.42 3.98 8.78
C GLY A 456 -10.08 3.98 10.15
N SER A 457 -10.86 5.02 10.45
CA SER A 457 -11.48 5.28 11.76
C SER A 457 -12.66 4.34 12.06
N GLY A 458 -12.37 3.04 12.10
CA GLY A 458 -13.26 2.02 12.64
C GLY A 458 -13.15 1.97 14.16
N GLU A 459 -14.05 2.70 14.83
CA GLU A 459 -14.23 2.77 16.29
C GLU A 459 -13.15 3.54 17.07
N SER A 460 -13.63 4.45 17.93
CA SER A 460 -12.86 4.86 19.11
C SER A 460 -12.66 3.62 19.98
N GLU A 461 -11.53 2.95 19.82
CA GLU A 461 -11.08 2.02 20.83
C GLU A 461 -11.00 2.79 22.15
N LYS A 462 -11.85 2.39 23.11
CA LYS A 462 -11.59 2.65 24.52
C LYS A 462 -10.21 2.07 24.84
N GLY A 463 -9.22 2.96 24.84
CA GLY A 463 -7.94 2.85 25.52
C GLY A 463 -7.29 1.47 25.48
N ILE A 464 -6.54 1.20 24.43
CA ILE A 464 -5.37 0.32 24.52
C ILE A 464 -4.14 1.19 24.24
N ILE A 465 -3.46 1.54 25.32
CA ILE A 465 -2.18 2.25 25.31
C ILE A 465 -1.13 1.27 24.75
N PRO A 466 -0.42 1.57 23.65
CA PRO A 466 0.77 0.81 23.27
C PRO A 466 1.83 0.97 24.36
N SER A 467 2.37 -0.15 24.83
CA SER A 467 3.41 -0.23 25.86
C SER A 467 4.57 0.70 25.55
N ALA A 468 4.64 1.83 26.24
CA ALA A 468 5.89 2.42 26.67
C ALA A 468 6.10 2.00 28.13
N VAL A 469 7.11 1.17 28.36
CA VAL A 469 7.63 0.92 29.71
C VAL A 469 8.12 2.26 30.26
N LYS A 470 7.31 2.89 31.11
CA LYS A 470 7.76 3.86 32.10
C LYS A 470 7.08 3.55 33.43
N VAL A 471 7.94 3.13 34.35
CA VAL A 471 7.68 2.87 35.76
C VAL A 471 7.11 4.12 36.40
N GLY A 472 5.93 3.99 37.01
CA GLY A 472 5.37 5.03 37.87
C GLY A 472 3.86 4.96 37.94
N GLU A 473 3.36 4.32 38.99
CA GLU A 473 2.22 4.71 39.84
C GLU A 473 1.46 3.46 40.29
N VAL A 474 1.54 3.12 41.59
CA VAL A 474 0.39 2.90 42.48
C VAL A 474 0.92 2.92 43.92
N LEU A 475 0.70 4.04 44.60
CA LEU A 475 0.59 4.08 46.05
C LEU A 475 -0.78 3.49 46.41
N GLU A 476 -0.80 2.30 47.00
CA GLU A 476 -1.37 2.02 48.32
C GLU A 476 -1.70 0.52 48.52
N LYS A 477 -1.25 0.02 49.69
CA LYS A 477 -1.69 -1.18 50.45
C LYS A 477 -1.06 -2.53 50.11
N ASN A 478 0.12 -2.79 50.68
CA ASN A 478 0.30 -3.72 51.81
C ASN A 478 1.76 -3.67 52.32
N PRO A 479 2.01 -3.73 53.64
CA PRO A 479 3.31 -3.39 54.22
C PRO A 479 4.31 -4.55 54.09
N VAL A 480 5.49 -4.27 53.54
CA VAL A 480 6.68 -5.12 53.66
C VAL A 480 7.65 -4.38 54.59
N SER A 481 8.17 -5.08 55.59
CA SER A 481 9.00 -4.52 56.67
C SER A 481 10.31 -3.92 56.14
N GLU A 482 10.66 -2.73 56.65
CA GLU A 482 11.81 -1.90 56.27
C GLU A 482 13.17 -2.63 56.34
N GLU A 483 13.29 -3.69 57.13
CA GLU A 483 14.53 -4.45 57.32
C GLU A 483 14.96 -5.25 56.08
N LYS A 484 14.04 -5.55 55.15
CA LYS A 484 14.35 -6.30 53.91
C LYS A 484 14.80 -5.39 52.76
N VAL A 485 14.53 -4.09 52.85
CA VAL A 485 14.84 -3.12 51.79
C VAL A 485 16.29 -2.64 51.92
N GLU A 486 16.81 -2.52 53.14
CA GLU A 486 18.21 -2.09 53.35
C GLU A 486 19.23 -3.14 52.86
N GLU A 487 18.95 -4.43 53.04
CA GLU A 487 19.84 -5.53 52.64
C GLU A 487 19.93 -5.67 51.10
N GLU A 488 18.83 -5.41 50.38
CA GLU A 488 18.81 -5.41 48.91
C GLU A 488 19.46 -4.15 48.32
N VAL A 489 19.31 -2.99 48.98
CA VAL A 489 19.92 -1.73 48.53
C VAL A 489 21.44 -1.72 48.73
N GLU A 490 21.97 -2.25 49.84
CA GLU A 490 23.42 -2.43 50.03
C GLU A 490 24.02 -3.40 48.99
N GLY A 491 23.32 -4.49 48.68
CA GLY A 491 23.75 -5.46 47.66
C GLY A 491 23.80 -4.89 46.25
N ILE A 492 22.90 -3.95 45.92
CA ILE A 492 22.89 -3.25 44.62
C ILE A 492 24.01 -2.20 44.57
N MET A 493 24.23 -1.44 45.65
CA MET A 493 25.30 -0.43 45.70
C MET A 493 26.70 -1.05 45.67
N GLY A 494 26.90 -2.24 46.25
CA GLY A 494 28.15 -3.00 46.13
C GLY A 494 28.49 -3.39 44.69
N LYS A 495 27.49 -3.85 43.93
CA LYS A 495 27.67 -4.24 42.52
C LYS A 495 27.89 -3.05 41.59
N VAL A 496 27.30 -1.90 41.91
CA VAL A 496 27.54 -0.64 41.17
C VAL A 496 28.97 -0.15 41.38
N ASN A 497 29.51 -0.26 42.60
CA ASN A 497 30.89 0.14 42.87
C ASN A 497 31.93 -0.81 42.24
N GLU A 498 31.68 -2.12 42.23
CA GLU A 498 32.53 -3.08 41.48
C GLU A 498 32.53 -2.80 39.97
N PHE A 499 31.39 -2.36 39.41
CA PHE A 499 31.28 -2.00 38.00
C PHE A 499 31.98 -0.66 37.67
N ILE A 500 31.97 0.30 38.59
CA ILE A 500 32.70 1.58 38.46
C ILE A 500 34.22 1.36 38.54
N GLU A 501 34.70 0.51 39.45
CA GLU A 501 36.13 0.12 39.54
C GLU A 501 36.59 -0.63 38.28
N MET A 502 35.73 -1.49 37.70
CA MET A 502 35.99 -2.18 36.44
C MET A 502 36.11 -1.21 35.25
N LEU A 503 35.29 -0.15 35.22
CA LEU A 503 35.35 0.91 34.20
C LEU A 503 36.56 1.84 34.37
N MET A 504 36.98 2.12 35.61
CA MET A 504 38.19 2.89 35.89
C MET A 504 39.49 2.13 35.58
N GLY A 505 39.47 0.79 35.64
CA GLY A 505 40.59 -0.08 35.24
C GLY A 505 40.82 -0.19 33.73
N LEU A 506 39.80 0.07 32.90
CA LEU A 506 39.89 -0.07 31.43
C LEU A 506 40.41 1.18 30.71
N PHE A 507 40.47 2.34 31.38
CA PHE A 507 40.96 3.60 30.79
C PHE A 507 42.02 4.35 31.61
N GLY A 508 42.57 3.73 32.66
CA GLY A 508 43.73 4.25 33.38
C GLY A 508 45.06 3.98 32.68
N GLY A 509 45.26 4.49 31.46
CA GLY A 509 46.49 4.26 30.70
C GLY A 509 46.70 5.21 29.52
N PHE A 510 47.36 6.33 29.83
CA PHE A 510 47.94 7.35 28.93
C PHE A 510 47.09 8.59 28.59
N ILE A 511 47.23 9.56 29.51
CA ILE A 511 47.41 11.02 29.37
C ILE A 511 46.37 11.79 28.54
#